data_AF-Q126A4-F1
#
_entry.id   AF-Q126A4-F1
#
_cell.length_a   1.000
_cell.length_b   1.000
_cell.length_c   1.000
_cell.angle_alpha   90.00
_cell.angle_beta   90.00
_cell.angle_gamma   90.00
#
_symmetry.space_group_name_H-M   'P 1'
#
loop_
_entity.id
_entity.type
_entity.pdbx_description
1 polymer ?
#
loop_
_entity_poly.entity_id
_entity_poly.type
_entity_poly.pdbx_seq_one_letter_code
_entity_poly.pdbx_strand_id
1 'polypeptide(L)'
;MEPITHTLKHPVELKNKDGDVIETITELQLKRFKGADIRAIGNAKSKGEGEMMAVMISRSAGIPPSTFDQLDGEDVTEVGVLVAGFIGGALQIGVT
;
A
#
# COMPACT_ATOMS: atom_id res chain seq x y z
N MET A 1 -2.60 -13.94 12.85
CA MET A 1 -1.34 -13.31 12.41
C MET A 1 -1.48 -11.82 12.59
N GLU A 2 -0.48 -11.21 13.21
CA GLU A 2 -0.46 -9.79 13.55
C GLU A 2 -0.11 -8.94 12.29
N PRO A 3 -0.62 -7.70 12.20
CA PRO A 3 -0.24 -6.78 11.13
C PRO A 3 1.26 -6.43 11.19
N ILE A 4 1.86 -6.14 10.04
CA ILE A 4 3.24 -5.64 9.96
C ILE A 4 3.17 -4.11 10.05
N THR A 5 3.83 -3.52 11.04
CA THR A 5 3.95 -2.07 11.16
C THR A 5 5.12 -1.57 10.31
N HIS A 6 4.89 -0.52 9.53
CA HIS A 6 5.94 0.24 8.84
C HIS A 6 5.83 1.71 9.24
N THR A 7 6.86 2.26 9.88
CA THR A 7 6.92 3.68 10.23
C THR A 7 7.28 4.49 9.00
N LEU A 8 6.46 5.49 8.68
CA LEU A 8 6.68 6.38 7.56
C LEU A 8 7.84 7.34 7.85
N LYS A 9 8.70 7.53 6.87
CA LYS A 9 9.74 8.57 6.91
C LYS A 9 9.11 9.95 6.78
N HIS A 10 8.05 10.04 5.97
CA HIS A 10 7.30 11.27 5.75
C HIS A 10 5.84 11.08 6.19
N PRO A 11 5.40 11.70 7.29
CA PRO A 11 4.01 11.60 7.74
C PRO A 11 3.03 12.14 6.70
N VAL A 12 1.86 11.51 6.59
CA VAL A 12 0.82 11.90 5.63
C VAL A 12 -0.50 12.24 6.30
N GLU A 13 -1.32 13.06 5.65
CA GLU A 13 -2.61 13.49 6.20
C GLU A 13 -3.73 12.57 5.68
N LEU A 14 -4.51 12.02 6.63
CA LEU A 14 -5.80 11.44 6.33
C LEU A 14 -6.84 12.55 6.36
N LYS A 15 -7.53 12.76 5.23
CA LYS A 15 -8.56 13.80 5.09
C LYS A 15 -9.96 13.21 5.02
N ASN A 16 -10.94 13.93 5.57
CA ASN A 16 -12.35 13.61 5.38
C ASN A 16 -12.81 14.00 3.96
N LYS A 17 -14.09 13.78 3.67
CA LYS A 17 -14.67 14.14 2.36
C LYS A 17 -14.71 15.65 2.12
N ASP A 18 -14.72 16.45 3.18
CA ASP A 18 -14.76 17.91 3.15
C ASP A 18 -13.35 18.53 3.01
N GLY A 19 -12.29 17.70 3.08
CA GLY A 19 -10.90 18.11 2.94
C GLY A 19 -10.18 18.40 4.26
N ASP A 20 -10.86 18.28 5.40
CA ASP A 20 -10.25 18.50 6.71
C ASP A 20 -9.34 17.33 7.10
N VAL A 21 -8.20 17.64 7.71
CA VAL A 21 -7.28 16.66 8.28
C VAL A 21 -7.95 16.02 9.50
N ILE A 22 -8.19 14.72 9.43
CA ILE A 22 -8.71 13.90 10.54
C ILE A 22 -7.56 13.37 11.39
N GLU A 23 -6.47 12.95 10.74
CA GLU A 23 -5.36 12.26 11.39
C GLU A 23 -4.07 12.47 10.60
N THR A 24 -2.95 12.58 11.32
CA THR A 24 -1.61 12.49 10.74
C THR A 24 -1.10 11.07 10.91
N ILE A 25 -0.94 10.36 9.80
CA ILE A 25 -0.45 8.99 9.77
C ILE A 25 1.08 9.04 9.77
N THR A 26 1.67 8.46 10.82
CA THR A 26 3.13 8.25 10.94
C THR A 26 3.51 6.78 10.76
N GLU A 27 2.54 5.87 10.76
CA GLU A 27 2.76 4.43 10.66
C GLU A 27 1.66 3.77 9.82
N LEU A 28 2.05 2.82 8.95
CA LEU A 28 1.13 1.97 8.20
C LEU A 28 1.04 0.59 8.86
N GLN A 29 -0.20 0.15 9.08
CA GLN A 29 -0.52 -1.18 9.60
C GLN A 29 -0.87 -2.12 8.45
N LEU A 30 0.12 -2.84 7.95
CA LEU A 30 0.00 -3.67 6.75
C LEU A 30 -0.62 -5.03 7.08
N LYS A 31 -1.75 -5.34 6.43
CA LYS A 31 -2.50 -6.59 6.60
C LYS A 31 -2.37 -7.47 5.37
N ARG A 32 -2.38 -8.79 5.59
CA ARG A 32 -2.43 -9.75 4.47
C ARG A 32 -3.71 -9.59 3.65
N PHE A 33 -3.57 -9.78 2.34
CA PHE A 33 -4.68 -9.70 1.41
C PHE A 33 -5.69 -10.82 1.60
N LYS A 34 -6.97 -10.47 1.50
CA LYS A 34 -8.08 -11.41 1.34
C LYS A 34 -8.39 -11.58 -0.15
N GLY A 35 -9.21 -12.58 -0.49
CA GLY A 35 -9.59 -12.82 -1.89
C GLY A 35 -10.25 -11.61 -2.58
N ALA A 36 -10.96 -10.76 -1.83
CA ALA A 36 -11.50 -9.52 -2.35
C ALA A 36 -10.41 -8.52 -2.77
N ASP A 37 -9.31 -8.45 -2.00
CA ASP A 37 -8.17 -7.58 -2.31
C ASP A 37 -7.42 -8.11 -3.52
N ILE A 38 -7.20 -9.43 -3.61
CA ILE A 38 -6.59 -10.07 -4.80
C ILE A 38 -7.38 -9.75 -6.07
N ARG A 39 -8.72 -9.80 -6.02
CA ARG A 39 -9.56 -9.40 -7.15
C ARG A 39 -9.36 -7.93 -7.53
N ALA A 40 -9.31 -7.04 -6.54
CA ALA A 40 -9.08 -5.61 -6.78
C ALA A 40 -7.70 -5.35 -7.40
N ILE A 41 -6.66 -6.02 -6.92
CA ILE A 41 -5.29 -5.95 -7.44
C ILE A 41 -5.24 -6.47 -8.88
N GLY A 42 -5.90 -7.60 -9.17
CA GLY A 42 -6.00 -8.15 -10.52
C GLY A 42 -6.67 -7.18 -11.51
N ASN A 43 -7.74 -6.50 -11.07
CA ASN A 43 -8.39 -5.46 -11.88
C ASN A 43 -7.46 -4.24 -12.09
N ALA A 44 -6.74 -3.82 -11.05
CA ALA A 44 -5.81 -2.70 -11.10
C ALA A 44 -4.63 -2.97 -12.05
N LYS A 45 -4.14 -4.21 -12.11
CA LYS A 45 -3.07 -4.62 -13.03
C LYS A 45 -3.35 -4.29 -14.50
N SER A 46 -4.63 -4.35 -14.93
CA SER A 46 -5.02 -3.99 -16.30
C SER A 46 -4.83 -2.50 -16.63
N LYS A 47 -4.67 -1.65 -15.61
CA LYS A 47 -4.47 -0.20 -15.74
C LYS A 47 -3.01 0.23 -15.63
N GLY A 48 -2.10 -0.70 -15.31
CA GLY A 48 -0.66 -0.45 -15.18
C GLY A 48 -0.09 -0.79 -13.80
N GLU A 49 1.24 -0.85 -13.72
CA GLU A 49 1.96 -1.24 -12.51
C GLU A 49 1.83 -0.23 -11.37
N GLY A 50 1.79 1.07 -11.68
CA GLY A 50 1.58 2.13 -10.68
C GLY A 50 0.22 2.02 -9.97
N GLU A 51 -0.84 1.78 -10.74
CA GLU A 51 -2.19 1.58 -10.18
C GLU A 51 -2.27 0.28 -9.38
N MET A 52 -1.62 -0.79 -9.85
CA MET A 52 -1.52 -2.04 -9.10
C MET A 52 -0.83 -1.81 -7.74
N MET A 53 0.27 -1.07 -7.72
CA MET A 53 1.00 -0.72 -6.50
C MET A 53 0.14 0.10 -5.53
N ALA A 54 -0.52 1.14 -6.04
CA ALA A 54 -1.43 1.98 -5.26
C ALA A 54 -2.53 1.15 -4.60
N VAL A 55 -3.13 0.22 -5.33
CA VAL A 55 -4.19 -0.67 -4.80
C VAL A 55 -3.65 -1.65 -3.78
N MET A 56 -2.47 -2.26 -4.01
CA MET A 56 -1.87 -3.16 -3.04
C MET A 56 -1.61 -2.46 -1.69
N ILE A 57 -0.97 -1.30 -1.73
CA ILE A 57 -0.61 -0.54 -0.53
C ILE A 57 -1.86 -0.03 0.18
N SER A 58 -2.78 0.60 -0.56
CA SER A 58 -4.03 1.14 -0.01
C SER A 58 -4.87 0.07 0.68
N ARG A 59 -5.01 -1.12 0.05
CA ARG A 59 -5.80 -2.23 0.62
C ARG A 59 -5.14 -2.86 1.83
N SER A 60 -3.82 -3.02 1.78
CA SER A 60 -3.04 -3.61 2.88
C SER A 60 -3.05 -2.70 4.11
N ALA A 61 -2.79 -1.40 3.92
CA ALA A 61 -2.71 -0.41 4.99
C ALA A 61 -4.08 0.12 5.43
N GLY A 62 -5.14 -0.08 4.63
CA GLY A 62 -6.48 0.44 4.91
C GLY A 62 -6.61 1.95 4.72
N ILE A 63 -5.77 2.55 3.87
CA ILE A 63 -5.78 3.99 3.55
C ILE A 63 -6.51 4.25 2.22
N PRO A 64 -7.13 5.42 2.04
CA PRO A 64 -7.72 5.79 0.75
C PRO A 64 -6.64 6.14 -0.29
N PRO A 65 -6.95 6.06 -1.60
CA PRO A 65 -6.00 6.42 -2.67
C PRO A 65 -5.42 7.82 -2.53
N SER A 66 -6.24 8.79 -2.09
CA SER A 66 -5.80 10.17 -1.85
C SER A 66 -4.74 10.30 -0.74
N THR A 67 -4.66 9.33 0.17
CA THR A 67 -3.60 9.28 1.18
C THR A 67 -2.38 8.52 0.67
N PHE A 68 -2.57 7.51 -0.19
CA PHE A 68 -1.47 6.88 -0.92
C PHE A 68 -0.71 7.90 -1.80
N ASP A 69 -1.43 8.78 -2.51
CA ASP A 69 -0.85 9.79 -3.39
C ASP A 69 0.05 10.81 -2.67
N GLN A 70 -0.04 10.89 -1.33
CA GLN A 70 0.79 11.75 -0.49
C GLN A 70 2.05 11.05 0.03
N LEU A 71 2.14 9.72 -0.09
CA LEU A 71 3.30 8.98 0.40
C LEU A 71 4.55 9.39 -0.37
N ASP A 72 5.66 9.48 0.35
CA ASP A 72 6.95 9.68 -0.28
C ASP A 72 7.34 8.46 -1.14
N GLY A 73 8.07 8.70 -2.23
CA GLY A 73 8.49 7.64 -3.14
C GLY A 73 9.33 6.54 -2.49
N GLU A 74 10.11 6.88 -1.46
CA GLU A 74 10.89 5.93 -0.68
C GLU A 74 9.96 5.02 0.16
N ASP A 75 9.01 5.63 0.88
CA ASP A 75 7.99 4.91 1.66
C ASP A 75 7.14 3.99 0.74
N VAL A 76 6.74 4.47 -0.44
CA VAL A 76 6.00 3.66 -1.44
C VAL A 76 6.81 2.44 -1.87
N THR A 77 8.11 2.61 -2.10
CA THR A 77 8.99 1.52 -2.55
C THR A 77 9.18 0.48 -1.47
N GLU A 78 9.48 0.91 -0.23
CA GLU A 78 9.69 0.01 0.91
C GLU A 78 8.42 -0.77 1.26
N VAL A 79 7.29 -0.07 1.37
CA VAL A 79 5.99 -0.70 1.66
C VAL A 79 5.57 -1.62 0.51
N GLY A 80 5.86 -1.23 -0.73
CA GLY A 80 5.61 -2.02 -1.93
C GLY A 80 6.27 -3.42 -1.86
N VAL A 81 7.53 -3.48 -1.43
CA VAL A 81 8.25 -4.74 -1.23
C VAL A 81 7.57 -5.60 -0.15
N LEU A 82 7.17 -4.99 0.96
CA LEU A 82 6.50 -5.70 2.07
C LEU A 82 5.17 -6.32 1.61
N VAL A 83 4.33 -5.55 0.93
CA VAL A 83 3.00 -6.02 0.51
C VAL A 83 3.06 -7.00 -0.66
N ALA A 84 4.05 -6.89 -1.55
CA ALA A 84 4.31 -7.89 -2.59
C ALA A 84 4.59 -9.27 -1.98
N GLY A 85 5.26 -9.32 -0.82
CA GLY A 85 5.49 -10.55 -0.07
C GLY A 85 4.22 -11.29 0.36
N PHE A 86 3.07 -10.62 0.45
CA PHE A 86 1.80 -11.24 0.86
C PHE A 86 1.13 -12.08 -0.23
N ILE A 87 1.45 -11.85 -1.51
CA ILE A 87 0.86 -12.57 -2.65
C ILE A 87 1.61 -13.90 -2.92
N GLY A 88 2.68 -14.16 -2.18
CA GLY A 88 3.56 -15.32 -2.34
C GLY A 88 4.83 -14.88 -3.09
N GLY A 89 5.94 -14.82 -2.36
CA GLY A 89 7.24 -14.43 -2.89
C GLY A 89 7.68 -15.35 -4.03
N ALA A 90 7.50 -14.89 -5.27
CA ALA A 90 8.12 -15.43 -6.47
C ALA A 90 8.26 -14.35 -7.55
N LEU A 91 8.83 -13.20 -7.17
CA LEU A 91 9.78 -12.53 -8.04
C LEU A 91 11.14 -12.71 -7.38
N GLN A 92 11.71 -13.91 -7.54
CA GLN A 92 13.15 -14.00 -7.62
C GLN A 92 13.55 -13.10 -8.80
N ILE A 93 14.02 -11.89 -8.51
CA ILE A 93 14.93 -11.19 -9.41
C ILE A 93 16.15 -12.10 -9.52
N GLY A 94 16.12 -12.95 -10.55
CA GLY A 94 17.22 -13.82 -10.89
C GLY A 94 18.43 -12.96 -11.19
N VAL A 95 19.39 -12.97 -10.27
CA VAL A 95 20.79 -12.85 -10.66
C VAL A 95 21.14 -14.20 -11.29
N THR A 96 21.24 -14.22 -12.61
CA THR A 96 21.99 -15.22 -13.37
C THR A 96 22.83 -14.47 -14.38
#